data_AF-A0A8T5Q988-F1
#
_entry.id   AF-A0A8T5Q988-F1
#
_cell.length_a   1.000
_cell.length_b   1.000
_cell.length_c   1.000
_cell.angle_alpha   90.00
_cell.angle_beta   90.00
_cell.angle_gamma   90.00
#
_symmetry.space_group_name_H-M   'P 1'
#
loop_
_entity.id
_entity.type
_entity.pdbx_description
1 polymer ?
#
loop_
_entity_poly.entity_id
_entity_poly.type
_entity_poly.pdbx_seq_one_letter_code
_entity_poly.pdbx_strand_id
1 'polypeptide(L)'
;MKCLQCGVCCRLFLINLTEEEYKSGRYETMFDEFVPDFEEAEMVGANILKQKEDGSCIYLKDGKCHIHNFRPESCRKFFCDTDDPSFKEMIDKIKEYKENNNSSP
;
A
#
# COMPACT_ATOMS: atom_id res chain seq x y z
N MET A 1 14.13 1.75 -11.06
CA MET A 1 13.56 3.09 -11.32
C MET A 1 13.47 3.89 -10.03
N LYS A 2 13.27 5.21 -10.11
CA LYS A 2 13.19 6.11 -8.94
C LYS A 2 11.72 6.39 -8.62
N CYS A 3 11.28 6.10 -7.39
CA CYS A 3 9.93 6.43 -6.96
C CYS A 3 9.68 7.94 -7.01
N LEU A 4 8.59 8.35 -7.65
CA LEU A 4 8.17 9.76 -7.77
C LEU A 4 7.27 10.23 -6.62
N GLN A 5 7.04 9.38 -5.61
CA GLN A 5 6.09 9.61 -4.50
C GLN A 5 4.67 10.03 -4.96
N CYS A 6 4.22 9.54 -6.11
CA CYS A 6 2.91 9.86 -6.70
C CYS A 6 1.69 9.27 -5.95
N GLY A 7 1.93 8.53 -4.86
CA GLY A 7 0.88 7.91 -4.03
C GLY A 7 0.08 6.81 -4.73
N VAL A 8 0.42 6.44 -5.98
CA VAL A 8 -0.27 5.41 -6.77
C VAL A 8 -0.30 4.09 -6.00
N CYS A 9 0.85 3.56 -5.60
CA CYS A 9 0.92 2.26 -4.89
C CYS A 9 0.06 2.23 -3.61
N CYS A 10 -0.01 3.34 -2.88
CA CYS A 10 -0.81 3.46 -1.66
C CYS A 10 -2.32 3.39 -1.89
N ARG A 11 -2.82 3.50 -3.14
CA ARG A 11 -4.26 3.42 -3.46
C ARG A 11 -4.67 2.08 -4.06
N LEU A 12 -3.72 1.16 -4.25
CA LEU A 12 -3.92 -0.01 -5.10
C LEU A 12 -3.70 -1.32 -4.41
N PHE A 13 -2.67 -1.37 -3.57
CA PHE A 13 -2.18 -2.62 -3.03
C PHE A 13 -2.55 -2.72 -1.58
N LEU A 14 -3.02 -3.91 -1.23
CA LEU A 14 -2.91 -4.43 0.11
C LEU A 14 -1.45 -4.79 0.34
N ILE A 15 -0.85 -4.20 1.37
CA ILE A 15 0.57 -4.36 1.64
C ILE A 15 0.72 -5.34 2.79
N ASN A 16 1.10 -6.57 2.47
CA ASN A 16 1.54 -7.55 3.46
C ASN A 16 2.91 -7.15 4.01
N LEU A 17 3.01 -7.18 5.34
CA LEU A 17 4.27 -7.07 6.06
C LEU A 17 4.95 -8.44 6.16
N THR A 18 6.28 -8.44 6.16
CA THR A 18 7.04 -9.63 6.56
C THR A 18 6.90 -9.87 8.06
N GLU A 19 7.29 -11.07 8.53
CA GLU A 19 7.29 -11.39 9.96
C GLU A 19 8.11 -10.38 10.78
N GLU A 20 9.32 -10.01 10.31
CA GLU A 20 10.16 -9.01 10.97
C GLU A 20 9.50 -7.63 10.99
N GLU A 21 8.88 -7.20 9.88
CA GLU A 21 8.21 -5.91 9.78
C GLU A 21 6.97 -5.85 10.68
N TYR A 22 6.20 -6.93 10.76
CA TYR A 22 5.03 -7.06 11.63
C TYR A 22 5.43 -7.01 13.11
N LYS A 23 6.36 -7.89 13.52
CA LYS A 23 6.84 -7.97 14.91
C LYS A 23 7.56 -6.71 15.39
N SER A 24 8.04 -5.87 14.48
CA SER A 24 8.66 -4.58 14.84
C SER A 24 7.70 -3.60 15.50
N GLY A 25 6.38 -3.74 15.31
CA GLY A 25 5.37 -2.81 15.80
C GLY A 25 5.45 -1.41 15.18
N ARG A 26 6.25 -1.23 14.12
CA ARG A 26 6.47 0.08 13.47
C ARG A 26 5.28 0.54 12.63
N TYR A 27 4.45 -0.40 12.16
CA TYR A 27 3.38 -0.16 11.22
C TYR A 27 2.02 -0.47 11.83
N GLU A 28 1.01 0.31 11.44
CA GLU A 28 -0.39 0.06 11.76
C GLU A 28 -0.95 -0.95 10.76
N THR A 29 -1.60 -1.99 11.27
CA THR A 29 -2.22 -3.06 10.49
C THR A 29 -3.74 -3.07 10.65
N MET A 30 -4.43 -3.83 9.80
CA MET A 30 -5.90 -3.88 9.79
C MET A 30 -6.53 -4.32 11.12
N PHE A 31 -5.79 -5.08 11.94
CA PHE A 31 -6.29 -5.67 13.19
C PHE A 31 -5.26 -5.64 14.34
N ASP A 32 -4.54 -4.52 14.50
CA ASP A 32 -3.46 -4.35 15.50
C ASP A 32 -3.79 -4.80 16.93
N GLU A 33 -5.07 -4.86 17.30
CA GLU A 33 -5.52 -5.19 18.65
C GLU A 33 -5.87 -6.67 18.88
N PHE A 34 -5.82 -7.52 17.84
CA PHE A 34 -6.47 -8.84 17.89
C PHE A 34 -5.56 -10.06 17.67
N VAL A 35 -4.39 -9.90 17.03
CA VAL A 35 -3.58 -11.07 16.61
C VAL A 35 -2.10 -10.86 16.96
N PRO A 36 -1.60 -11.39 18.10
CA PRO A 36 -0.19 -11.21 18.48
C PRO A 36 0.76 -12.15 17.73
N ASP A 37 0.25 -13.24 17.16
CA ASP A 37 1.03 -14.23 16.43
C ASP A 37 1.06 -13.93 14.92
N PHE A 38 2.24 -13.99 14.31
CA PHE A 38 2.39 -13.65 12.90
C PHE A 38 1.78 -14.70 11.96
N GLU A 39 1.86 -15.99 12.29
CA GLU A 39 1.35 -17.06 11.42
C GLU A 39 -0.17 -16.98 11.32
N GLU A 40 -0.84 -16.73 12.46
CA GLU A 40 -2.27 -16.43 12.47
C GLU A 40 -2.57 -15.12 11.71
N ALA A 41 -1.77 -14.07 11.93
CA ALA A 41 -1.98 -12.78 11.29
C ALA A 41 -1.85 -12.86 9.76
N GLU A 42 -0.90 -13.63 9.25
CA GLU A 42 -0.71 -13.88 7.82
C GLU A 42 -1.89 -14.67 7.24
N MET A 43 -2.38 -15.69 7.95
CA MET A 43 -3.49 -16.52 7.50
C MET A 43 -4.81 -15.74 7.35
N VAL A 44 -5.07 -14.79 8.25
CA VAL A 44 -6.32 -14.00 8.26
C VAL A 44 -6.17 -12.62 7.63
N GLY A 45 -4.98 -12.27 7.14
CA GLY A 45 -4.68 -10.96 6.54
C GLY A 45 -4.56 -9.81 7.55
N ALA A 46 -4.34 -10.11 8.83
CA ALA A 46 -4.01 -9.10 9.84
C ALA A 46 -2.59 -8.54 9.72
N ASN A 47 -1.70 -9.16 8.94
CA ASN A 47 -0.39 -8.58 8.61
C ASN A 47 -0.44 -7.53 7.47
N ILE A 48 -1.64 -7.14 7.01
CA ILE A 48 -1.83 -6.11 5.99
C ILE A 48 -1.82 -4.73 6.63
N LEU A 49 -1.07 -3.79 6.04
CA LEU A 49 -1.12 -2.38 6.43
C LEU A 49 -2.55 -1.85 6.47
N LYS A 50 -2.86 -1.09 7.52
CA LYS A 50 -4.17 -0.49 7.72
C LYS A 50 -4.57 0.37 6.52
N GLN A 51 -5.85 0.30 6.18
CA GLN A 51 -6.49 1.15 5.18
C GLN A 51 -7.35 2.22 5.84
N LYS A 52 -7.56 3.32 5.13
CA LYS A 52 -8.61 4.28 5.42
C LYS A 52 -9.95 3.76 4.95
N GLU A 53 -11.01 4.48 5.30
CA GLU A 53 -12.38 4.20 4.82
C GLU A 53 -12.50 4.21 3.29
N ASP A 54 -11.67 5.02 2.60
CA ASP A 54 -11.62 5.07 1.12
C ASP A 54 -10.81 3.93 0.47
N GLY A 55 -10.33 2.97 1.26
CA GLY A 55 -9.50 1.84 0.80
C GLY A 55 -8.05 2.21 0.50
N SER A 56 -7.64 3.48 0.62
CA SER A 56 -6.23 3.86 0.50
C SER A 56 -5.44 3.49 1.76
N CYS A 57 -4.15 3.22 1.63
CA CYS A 57 -3.26 2.98 2.75
C CYS A 57 -3.28 4.16 3.74
N ILE A 58 -3.29 3.85 5.04
CA ILE A 58 -3.31 4.85 6.13
C ILE A 58 -2.16 5.86 6.03
N TYR A 59 -1.02 5.46 5.44
CA TYR A 59 0.16 6.28 5.27
C TYR A 59 0.17 7.18 4.03
N LEU A 60 -0.91 7.18 3.24
CA LEU A 60 -1.12 8.16 2.20
C LEU A 60 -1.59 9.47 2.83
N LYS A 61 -0.77 10.52 2.85
CA LYS A 61 -1.20 11.87 3.26
C LYS A 61 -0.73 12.89 2.23
N ASP A 62 -1.57 13.90 1.96
CA ASP A 62 -1.31 14.92 0.93
C ASP A 62 -0.91 14.35 -0.44
N GLY A 63 -1.53 13.23 -0.82
CA GLY A 63 -1.24 12.52 -2.07
C GLY A 63 0.10 11.79 -2.12
N LYS A 64 0.87 11.76 -1.02
CA LYS A 64 2.23 11.19 -0.95
C LYS A 64 2.36 10.12 0.13
N CYS A 65 3.28 9.17 -0.11
CA CYS A 65 3.63 8.15 0.86
C CYS A 65 4.49 8.77 1.98
N HIS A 66 3.93 8.89 3.18
CA HIS A 66 4.63 9.52 4.32
C HIS A 66 5.69 8.62 4.97
N ILE A 67 5.57 7.30 4.78
CA ILE A 67 6.56 6.33 5.26
C ILE A 67 7.63 6.00 4.21
N HIS A 68 7.74 6.78 3.12
CA HIS A 68 8.54 6.42 1.96
C HIS A 68 9.97 5.98 2.31
N ASN A 69 10.66 6.68 3.22
CA ASN A 69 12.04 6.38 3.58
C ASN A 69 12.22 5.06 4.34
N PHE A 70 11.15 4.53 4.90
CA PHE A 70 11.13 3.28 5.66
C PHE A 70 9.96 2.39 5.25
N ARG A 71 9.52 2.49 3.99
CA ARG A 71 8.38 1.75 3.46
C ARG A 71 8.65 0.24 3.49
N PRO A 72 7.64 -0.62 3.73
CA PRO A 72 7.80 -2.08 3.76
C PRO A 72 8.46 -2.67 2.52
N GLU A 73 8.94 -3.91 2.63
CA GLU A 73 9.61 -4.61 1.54
C GLU A 73 8.74 -4.68 0.28
N SER A 74 7.47 -5.06 0.43
CA SER A 74 6.47 -5.09 -0.64
C SER A 74 6.35 -3.74 -1.35
N CYS A 75 6.37 -2.63 -0.60
CA CYS A 75 6.34 -1.28 -1.17
C CYS A 75 7.65 -0.88 -1.90
N ARG A 76 8.79 -1.47 -1.54
CA ARG A 76 10.08 -1.23 -2.21
C ARG A 76 10.16 -1.93 -3.57
N LYS A 77 9.47 -3.06 -3.73
CA LYS A 77 9.48 -3.88 -4.94
C LYS A 77 8.56 -3.35 -6.06
N PHE A 78 7.52 -2.59 -5.71
CA PHE A 78 6.59 -2.05 -6.70
C PHE A 78 7.11 -0.79 -7.41
N PHE A 79 6.92 -0.71 -8.73
CA PHE A 79 7.22 0.45 -9.56
C PHE A 79 5.97 0.86 -10.35
N CYS A 80 5.43 2.04 -10.05
CA CYS A 80 4.23 2.59 -10.72
C CYS A 80 4.48 3.00 -12.17
N ASP A 81 5.74 3.16 -12.54
CA ASP A 81 6.27 3.51 -13.86
C ASP A 81 6.82 2.29 -14.59
N THR A 82 6.47 1.07 -14.17
CA THR A 82 6.86 -0.13 -14.90
C THR A 82 6.19 -0.16 -16.27
N ASP A 83 7.01 -0.30 -17.31
CA ASP A 83 6.57 -0.57 -18.68
C ASP A 83 6.32 -2.07 -18.92
N ASP A 84 6.44 -2.88 -17.86
CA ASP A 84 6.16 -4.31 -17.91
C ASP A 84 4.70 -4.54 -18.39
N PRO A 85 4.51 -5.20 -19.54
CA PRO A 85 3.19 -5.43 -20.12
C PRO A 85 2.23 -6.17 -19.17
N SER A 86 2.76 -6.99 -18.25
CA SER A 86 1.96 -7.72 -17.26
C SER A 86 1.22 -6.80 -16.29
N PHE A 87 1.65 -5.55 -16.14
CA PHE A 87 1.04 -4.59 -15.23
C PHE A 87 0.36 -3.40 -15.95
N LYS A 88 0.49 -3.30 -17.28
CA LYS A 88 0.03 -2.14 -18.05
C LYS A 88 -1.47 -1.88 -17.93
N GLU A 89 -2.30 -2.91 -18.14
CA GLU A 89 -3.76 -2.77 -18.06
C GLU A 89 -4.20 -2.32 -16.67
N MET A 90 -3.57 -2.88 -15.62
CA MET A 90 -3.82 -2.46 -14.25
C MET A 90 -3.46 -0.98 -14.10
N ILE A 91 -2.25 -0.56 -14.48
CA ILE A 91 -1.78 0.83 -14.38
C ILE A 91 -2.69 1.81 -15.14
N ASP A 92 -3.20 1.44 -16.31
CA ASP A 92 -4.04 2.31 -17.11
C ASP A 92 -5.44 2.49 -16.48
N LYS A 93 -6.07 1.41 -16.00
CA LYS A 93 -7.33 1.49 -15.23
C LYS A 93 -7.20 2.40 -14.00
N ILE A 94 -6.02 2.40 -13.39
CA ILE A 94 -5.72 3.24 -12.23
C ILE A 94 -5.66 4.73 -12.61
N LYS A 95 -5.05 5.04 -13.75
CA LYS A 95 -5.00 6.42 -14.26
C LYS A 95 -6.41 6.92 -14.60
N GLU A 96 -7.20 6.11 -15.30
CA GLU A 96 -8.59 6.44 -15.64
C GLU A 96 -9.46 6.69 -14.41
N TYR A 97 -9.38 5.82 -13.38
CA TYR A 97 -10.11 6.03 -12.13
C TYR A 97 -9.73 7.36 -11.47
N LYS A 98 -8.45 7.75 -11.48
CA LYS A 98 -8.00 9.02 -10.90
C LYS A 98 -8.53 10.22 -11.68
N GLU A 99 -8.53 10.18 -13.00
CA GLU A 99 -9.07 11.27 -13.83
C GLU A 99 -10.57 11.46 -13.59
N ASN A 100 -11.30 10.37 -13.44
CA ASN A 100 -12.75 10.39 -13.23
C ASN A 100 -13.18 10.79 -11.79
N ASN A 101 -12.29 10.68 -10.80
CA ASN A 101 -12.60 11.01 -9.40
C ASN A 101 -11.91 12.29 -8.88
N ASN A 102 -11.07 12.93 -9.69
CA ASN A 102 -10.54 14.28 -9.42
C ASN A 102 -11.45 15.40 -9.97
N SER A 103 -12.67 15.06 -10.42
CA SER A 103 -13.67 15.99 -10.96
C SER A 103 -14.80 16.34 -9.97
N SER A 104 -14.64 16.01 -8.68
CA SER A 104 -15.47 16.59 -7.61
C SER A 104 -14.67 17.65 -6.83
N PRO A 105 -15.26 18.83 -6.59
CA PRO A 105 -14.58 20.02 -6.06
C PRO A 105 -14.02 19.85 -4.65
#